data_AF-A0A3D1Q7T0-F1
#
_entry.id   AF-A0A3D1Q7T0-F1
#
_cell.length_a   1.000
_cell.length_b   1.000
_cell.length_c   1.000
_cell.angle_alpha   90.00
_cell.angle_beta   90.00
_cell.angle_gamma   90.00
#
_symmetry.space_group_name_H-M   'P 1'
#
loop_
_entity.id
_entity.type
_entity.pdbx_description
1 polymer ?
#
loop_
_entity_poly.entity_id
_entity_poly.type
_entity_poly.pdbx_seq_one_letter_code
_entity_poly.pdbx_strand_id
1 'polypeptide(L)' 'SRFQDLIAVIALYRPGPLGSGMVEDFINCKHRRQEIQYLDPRLEDILKETYGVILYQEQVMQ' A
#
# COMPACT_ATOMS: atom_id res chain seq x y z
N SER A 1 -13.13 -7.54 -2.41
CA SER A 1 -13.61 -6.34 -1.71
C SER A 1 -13.54 -6.61 -0.23
N ARG A 2 -12.62 -5.95 0.49
CA ARG A 2 -12.37 -6.15 1.93
C ARG A 2 -12.49 -4.80 2.64
N PHE A 3 -12.82 -4.80 3.93
CA PHE A 3 -12.93 -3.56 4.74
C PHE A 3 -11.66 -2.68 4.67
N GLN A 4 -10.48 -3.30 4.58
CA GLN A 4 -9.20 -2.61 4.44
C GLN A 4 -9.07 -1.77 3.16
N ASP A 5 -9.78 -2.13 2.09
CA ASP A 5 -9.79 -1.34 0.86
C ASP A 5 -10.38 0.05 1.11
N LEU A 6 -11.40 0.15 1.97
CA LEU A 6 -12.03 1.42 2.33
C LEU A 6 -11.07 2.30 3.14
N ILE A 7 -10.36 1.69 4.09
CA ILE A 7 -9.36 2.37 4.92
C ILE A 7 -8.21 2.89 4.04
N ALA A 8 -7.72 2.06 3.13
CA ALA A 8 -6.63 2.42 2.22
C ALA A 8 -7.00 3.61 1.33
N VAL A 9 -8.24 3.67 0.83
CA VAL A 9 -8.73 4.82 0.03
C VAL A 9 -8.68 6.12 0.84
N ILE A 10 -9.07 6.09 2.13
CA ILE A 10 -9.01 7.29 3.00
C ILE A 10 -7.57 7.75 3.24
N ALA A 11 -6.62 6.81 3.37
CA ALA A 11 -5.21 7.12 3.54
C ALA A 11 -4.59 7.70 2.25
N LEU A 12 -4.97 7.13 1.10
CA LEU A 12 -4.43 7.46 -0.22
C LEU A 12 -5.01 8.74 -0.83
N TYR A 13 -6.23 9.14 -0.48
CA TYR A 13 -6.87 10.35 -1.04
C TYR A 13 -6.38 11.63 -0.36
N ARG A 14 -5.06 11.83 -0.33
CA ARG A 14 -4.37 12.98 0.27
C ARG A 14 -3.33 13.54 -0.71
N PRO A 15 -3.01 14.85 -0.66
CA PRO A 15 -2.10 15.47 -1.63
C PRO A 15 -0.71 14.82 -1.73
N GLY A 16 -0.17 14.32 -0.61
CA GLY A 16 1.13 13.63 -0.60
C GLY A 16 1.10 12.32 -1.41
N PRO A 17 0.30 11.31 -1.00
CA PRO A 17 0.17 10.06 -1.73
C PRO A 17 -0.26 10.20 -3.19
N LEU A 18 -1.13 11.18 -3.51
CA LEU A 18 -1.55 11.45 -4.89
C LEU A 18 -0.41 12.01 -5.75
N GLY A 19 0.50 12.80 -5.17
CA GLY A 19 1.61 13.39 -5.90
C GLY A 19 2.85 12.51 -6.01
N SER A 20 2.93 11.42 -5.25
CA SER A 20 4.12 10.56 -5.16
C SER A 20 4.06 9.28 -6.00
N GLY A 21 2.92 8.99 -6.66
CA GLY A 21 2.72 7.74 -7.40
C GLY A 21 2.21 6.57 -6.54
N MET A 22 2.06 6.77 -5.22
CA MET A 22 1.66 5.72 -4.29
C MET A 22 0.25 5.17 -4.57
N VAL A 23 -0.64 6.02 -5.08
CA VAL A 23 -2.01 5.61 -5.45
C VAL A 23 -1.97 4.67 -6.66
N GLU A 24 -1.19 5.00 -7.69
CA GLU A 24 -1.02 4.14 -8.86
C GLU A 24 -0.42 2.78 -8.47
N ASP A 25 0.65 2.76 -7.67
CA ASP A 25 1.30 1.52 -7.24
C ASP A 25 0.34 0.61 -6.48
N PHE A 26 -0.40 1.16 -5.51
CA PHE A 26 -1.38 0.40 -4.75
C PHE A 26 -2.46 -0.21 -5.65
N ILE A 27 -3.01 0.56 -6.60
CA ILE A 27 -4.05 0.10 -7.53
C ILE A 27 -3.49 -0.97 -8.47
N ASN A 28 -2.30 -0.77 -9.03
CA ASN A 28 -1.70 -1.68 -9.99
C ASN A 28 -1.39 -3.03 -9.34
N CYS A 29 -0.79 -3.04 -8.15
CA CYS A 29 -0.52 -4.27 -7.40
C CYS A 29 -1.83 -4.96 -6.97
N LYS A 30 -2.81 -4.22 -6.46
CA LYS A 30 -4.13 -4.76 -6.07
C LYS A 30 -4.83 -5.50 -7.21
N HIS A 31 -4.78 -4.91 -8.41
CA HIS A 31 -5.41 -5.48 -9.60
C HIS A 31 -4.49 -6.44 -10.37
N ARG A 32 -3.34 -6.82 -9.80
CA ARG A 32 -2.34 -7.73 -10.41
C ARG A 32 -1.84 -7.25 -11.78
N ARG A 33 -1.83 -5.93 -11.99
CA ARG A 33 -1.21 -5.29 -13.16
C ARG A 33 0.30 -5.10 -12.96
N GLN A 34 0.75 -5.19 -11.72
CA GLN A 34 2.14 -5.14 -11.30
C GLN A 34 2.38 -6.21 -10.22
N GLU A 35 3.58 -6.79 -10.20
CA GLU A 35 3.99 -7.69 -9.12
C GLU A 35 4.27 -6.89 -7.84
N ILE A 36 3.88 -7.45 -6.70
CA ILE A 36 4.16 -6.85 -5.40
C ILE A 36 5.67 -7.00 -5.15
N GLN A 37 6.34 -5.87 -4.88
CA GLN A 37 7.74 -5.86 -4.52
C GLN A 37 7.90 -5.44 -3.06
N TYR A 38 8.74 -6.17 -2.35
CA TYR A 38 9.15 -5.84 -0.99
C TYR A 38 10.64 -5.49 -1.01
N LEU A 39 11.03 -4.42 -0.31
CA LEU A 39 12.44 -4.04 -0.18
C LEU A 39 13.26 -5.10 0.58
N ASP A 40 12.61 -5.83 1.48
CA ASP A 40 13.18 -6.92 2.28
C ASP A 40 12.07 -7.96 2.55
N PRO A 41 12.37 -9.27 2.52
CA PRO A 41 11.38 -10.33 2.78
C PRO A 41 10.64 -10.18 4.11
N ARG A 42 11.26 -9.61 5.13
CA ARG A 42 10.63 -9.38 6.45
C ARG A 42 9.46 -8.40 6.38
N LEU A 43 9.43 -7.54 5.36
CA LEU A 43 8.35 -6.58 5.16
C LEU A 43 7.10 -7.21 4.59
N GLU A 44 7.16 -8.44 4.08
CA GLU A 44 6.00 -9.12 3.51
C GLU A 44 4.86 -9.21 4.53
N ASP A 45 5.17 -9.62 5.76
CA ASP A 45 4.15 -9.75 6.81
C ASP A 45 3.52 -8.42 7.24
N ILE A 46 4.26 -7.32 7.12
CA ILE A 46 3.84 -5.97 7.49
C ILE A 46 3.06 -5.29 6.37
N LEU A 47 3.49 -5.50 5.11
CA LEU A 47 3.03 -4.74 3.94
C LEU A 47 2.16 -5.56 2.98
N LYS A 48 1.94 -6.86 3.18
CA LYS A 48 1.07 -7.68 2.31
C LYS A 48 -0.34 -7.13 2.17
N GLU A 49 -0.88 -6.57 3.25
CA GLU A 49 -2.22 -5.99 3.30
C GLU A 49 -2.30 -4.67 2.51
N THR A 50 -1.17 -4.02 2.29
CA THR A 50 -1.03 -2.77 1.52
C THR A 50 -0.23 -2.95 0.23
N TYR A 51 -0.10 -4.19 -0.24
CA TYR A 51 0.55 -4.54 -1.51
C TYR A 51 1.99 -4.02 -1.64
N GLY A 52 2.75 -4.04 -0.55
CA GLY A 52 4.14 -3.56 -0.53
C GLY A 52 4.29 -2.05 -0.34
N VAL A 53 3.17 -1.30 -0.31
CA VAL A 53 3.18 0.16 -0.11
C VAL A 53 3.10 0.48 1.38
N ILE A 54 4.01 1.31 1.89
CA ILE A 54 3.94 1.82 3.27
C ILE A 54 2.84 2.88 3.33
N LEU A 55 1.73 2.58 4.00
CA LEU A 55 0.50 3.38 4.00
C LEU A 55 0.16 3.96 5.38
N TYR A 56 0.47 3.20 6.43
CA TYR A 56 0.10 3.50 7.82
C TYR A 56 1.33 3.74 8.68
N GLN A 57 1.19 4.52 9.75
CA GLN A 57 2.31 4.82 10.66
C GLN A 57 2.74 3.57 11.44
N GLU A 58 1.78 2.72 11.78
CA GLU A 58 1.96 1.45 12.46
C GLU A 58 2.82 0.47 11.66
N GLN A 59 2.92 0.62 10.34
CA GLN A 59 3.81 -0.17 9.48
C GLN A 59 5.26 0.31 9.55
N VAL A 60 5.49 1.57 9.92
CA VAL A 60 6.84 2.14 10.12
C VAL A 60 7.38 1.81 11.51
N MET A 61 6.48 1.63 12.49
CA MET A 61 6.83 1.32 13.87
C MET A 61 7.18 -0.16 14.10
N GLN A 62 6.81 -1.05 13.17
CA GLN A 62 7.07 -2.49 13.21
C GLN A 62 8.39 -2.82 12.52
#